data_AF-A0A7W8PHZ6-F1
#
_entry.id   AF-A0A7W8PHZ6-F1
#
_cell.length_a   1.000
_cell.length_b   1.000
_cell.length_c   1.000
_cell.angle_alpha   90.00
_cell.angle_beta   90.00
_cell.angle_gamma   90.00
#
_symmetry.space_group_name_H-M   'P 1'
#
loop_
_entity.id
_entity.type
_entity.pdbx_description
1 polymer ?
#
loop_
_entity_poly.entity_id
_entity_poly.type
_entity_poly.pdbx_seq_one_letter_code
_entity_poly.pdbx_strand_id
1 'polypeptide(L)'
;MTAITIKTEIRDAVFEHEVFNAGNINSWYALEAIRGVEATWTFSEPELGEELTRLEREGLVLRRSGFGGDVREYWGATHTGKIAREARWQERGRRHPTLSTQVASAEDLAIALIASGGEELDLPTGSGLTDTTLSIYLRHPNETASEAMVNELIAKGLVRREDEDLMNWPFRLTLTADGRRHYAREIVPRLGLQPPATILAPTTPEPVPFDDLGLESNLADNLRYRWEEAARCTGARAWLAATALYASILEVVLPDWLSRDIERAKAAVAAPRDRRSQQVLPLEAWPLGAADENLDYLEVVHVLVRRPHASGPALFEVG
;
A
#
# COMPACT_ATOMS: atom_id res chain seq x y z
N MET A 1 16.87 -4.57 -24.60
CA MET A 1 15.51 -5.00 -24.22
C MET A 1 14.74 -5.40 -25.46
N THR A 2 14.03 -6.53 -25.44
CA THR A 2 13.22 -6.99 -26.58
C THR A 2 11.83 -6.34 -26.57
N ALA A 3 11.19 -6.19 -27.73
CA ALA A 3 9.85 -5.58 -27.84
C ALA A 3 8.75 -6.29 -27.03
N ILE A 4 8.94 -7.57 -26.67
CA ILE A 4 8.05 -8.32 -25.77
C ILE A 4 8.17 -7.82 -24.33
N THR A 5 9.40 -7.51 -23.87
CA THR A 5 9.68 -7.02 -22.51
C THR A 5 9.01 -5.67 -22.26
N ILE A 6 9.12 -4.74 -23.22
CA ILE A 6 8.52 -3.39 -23.13
C ILE A 6 6.99 -3.47 -23.05
N LYS A 7 6.36 -4.40 -23.80
CA LYS A 7 4.90 -4.63 -23.76
C LYS A 7 4.41 -5.20 -22.44
N THR A 8 5.26 -5.87 -21.68
CA THR A 8 4.92 -6.38 -20.35
C THR A 8 5.06 -5.28 -19.30
N GLU A 9 6.10 -4.44 -19.40
CA GLU A 9 6.35 -3.33 -18.47
C GLU A 9 5.24 -2.27 -18.53
N ILE A 10 4.80 -1.86 -19.72
CA ILE A 10 3.73 -0.86 -19.84
C ILE A 10 2.38 -1.38 -19.30
N ARG A 11 2.09 -2.66 -19.51
CA ARG A 11 0.88 -3.29 -18.97
C ARG A 11 0.94 -3.32 -17.45
N ASP A 12 2.08 -3.73 -16.90
CA ASP A 12 2.28 -3.77 -15.46
C ASP A 12 2.12 -2.38 -14.84
N ALA A 13 2.65 -1.33 -15.49
CA ALA A 13 2.47 0.05 -15.08
C ALA A 13 1.00 0.51 -15.12
N VAL A 14 0.26 0.17 -16.17
CA VAL A 14 -1.18 0.47 -16.27
C VAL A 14 -1.97 -0.25 -15.18
N PHE A 15 -1.60 -1.48 -14.82
CA PHE A 15 -2.22 -2.25 -13.73
C PHE A 15 -1.94 -1.69 -12.32
N GLU A 16 -0.95 -0.82 -12.14
CA GLU A 16 -0.75 -0.07 -10.89
C GLU A 16 -1.82 1.00 -10.67
N HIS A 17 -2.54 1.42 -11.73
CA HIS A 17 -3.59 2.43 -11.62
C HIS A 17 -4.81 1.92 -10.85
N GLU A 18 -5.40 2.77 -10.01
CA GLU A 18 -6.53 2.43 -9.14
C GLU A 18 -7.79 1.95 -9.87
N VAL A 19 -7.88 2.21 -11.18
CA VAL A 19 -8.98 1.72 -12.04
C VAL A 19 -9.06 0.19 -12.05
N PHE A 20 -7.92 -0.49 -11.89
CA PHE A 20 -7.83 -1.95 -11.80
C PHE A 20 -7.93 -2.49 -10.37
N ASN A 21 -8.05 -1.65 -9.35
CA ASN A 21 -8.21 -2.11 -7.98
C ASN A 21 -9.55 -2.88 -7.86
N ALA A 22 -9.51 -4.06 -7.23
CA ALA A 22 -10.68 -4.90 -7.00
C ALA A 22 -11.77 -4.17 -6.18
N GLY A 23 -11.38 -3.26 -5.27
CA GLY A 23 -12.28 -2.44 -4.47
C GLY A 23 -12.79 -1.16 -5.16
N ASN A 24 -12.31 -0.84 -6.36
CA ASN A 24 -12.75 0.37 -7.08
C ASN A 24 -14.22 0.24 -7.51
N ILE A 25 -15.02 1.26 -7.22
CA ILE A 25 -16.47 1.38 -7.53
C ILE A 25 -16.80 1.56 -9.03
N ASN A 26 -16.01 0.95 -9.91
CA ASN A 26 -16.13 1.05 -11.38
C ASN A 26 -16.04 2.48 -11.89
N SER A 27 -15.12 3.26 -11.32
CA SER A 27 -14.77 4.61 -11.77
C SER A 27 -14.14 4.59 -13.17
N TRP A 28 -14.29 5.69 -13.88
CA TRP A 28 -13.80 5.89 -15.25
C TRP A 28 -12.77 7.00 -15.27
N TYR A 29 -11.66 6.80 -15.97
CA TYR A 29 -10.53 7.72 -15.96
C TYR A 29 -10.12 8.12 -17.37
N ALA A 30 -9.77 9.38 -17.53
CA ALA A 30 -9.12 9.87 -18.73
C ALA A 30 -7.68 9.32 -18.81
N LEU A 31 -7.10 9.29 -20.01
CA LEU A 31 -5.71 8.87 -20.21
C LEU A 31 -4.74 9.71 -19.37
N GLU A 32 -5.02 11.00 -19.22
CA GLU A 32 -4.22 11.94 -18.44
C GLU A 32 -4.19 11.58 -16.95
N ALA A 33 -5.29 11.06 -16.40
CA ALA A 33 -5.31 10.58 -15.02
C ALA A 33 -4.46 9.31 -14.88
N ILE A 34 -4.53 8.40 -15.86
CA ILE A 34 -3.71 7.18 -15.89
C ILE A 34 -2.22 7.52 -15.92
N ARG A 35 -1.83 8.55 -16.69
CA ARG A 35 -0.47 9.09 -16.74
C ARG A 35 0.01 9.75 -15.45
N GLY A 36 -0.91 10.08 -14.54
CA GLY A 36 -0.59 10.69 -13.25
C GLY A 36 0.10 9.73 -12.29
N VAL A 37 -0.02 8.41 -12.50
CA VAL A 37 0.59 7.39 -11.63
C VAL A 37 2.08 7.24 -11.95
N GLU A 38 2.91 7.25 -10.91
CA GLU A 38 4.38 7.20 -11.03
C GLU A 38 4.90 6.07 -11.93
N ALA A 39 4.31 4.88 -11.81
CA ALA A 39 4.67 3.72 -12.62
C ALA A 39 4.54 3.97 -14.14
N THR A 40 3.73 4.96 -14.54
CA THR A 40 3.49 5.29 -15.95
C THR A 40 4.37 6.43 -16.50
N TRP A 41 5.13 7.13 -15.65
CA TRP A 41 5.87 8.34 -16.04
C TRP A 41 6.94 8.12 -17.11
N THR A 42 7.45 6.90 -17.24
CA THR A 42 8.46 6.54 -18.24
C THR A 42 7.87 6.27 -19.63
N PHE A 43 6.54 6.18 -19.76
CA PHE A 43 5.87 5.88 -21.03
C PHE A 43 5.23 7.12 -21.62
N SER A 44 5.33 7.24 -22.95
CA SER A 44 4.69 8.31 -23.70
C SER A 44 3.17 8.09 -23.80
N GLU A 45 2.45 9.17 -24.09
CA GLU A 45 0.99 9.12 -24.29
C GLU A 45 0.56 8.15 -25.42
N PRO A 46 1.23 8.10 -26.60
CA PRO A 46 0.90 7.12 -27.63
C PRO A 46 1.09 5.67 -27.17
N GLU A 47 2.16 5.37 -26.42
CA GLU A 47 2.43 4.02 -25.93
C GLU A 47 1.33 3.55 -24.96
N LEU A 48 0.91 4.42 -24.04
CA LEU A 48 -0.18 4.11 -23.10
C LEU A 48 -1.53 3.98 -23.82
N GLY A 49 -1.80 4.84 -24.82
CA GLY A 49 -3.01 4.75 -25.64
C GLY A 49 -3.09 3.47 -26.47
N GLU A 50 -1.96 3.02 -27.03
CA GLU A 50 -1.86 1.73 -27.73
C GLU A 50 -2.10 0.56 -26.77
N GLU A 51 -1.57 0.62 -25.55
CA GLU A 51 -1.79 -0.41 -24.54
C GLU A 51 -3.25 -0.49 -24.09
N LEU A 52 -3.91 0.65 -23.83
CA LEU A 52 -5.32 0.68 -23.46
C LEU A 52 -6.21 0.14 -24.60
N THR A 53 -5.89 0.47 -25.85
CA THR A 53 -6.57 -0.10 -27.03
C THR A 53 -6.33 -1.61 -27.14
N ARG A 54 -5.16 -2.11 -26.73
CA ARG A 54 -4.90 -3.55 -26.65
C ARG A 54 -5.72 -4.20 -25.54
N LEU A 55 -5.74 -3.63 -24.34
CA LEU A 55 -6.52 -4.12 -23.20
C LEU A 55 -8.03 -4.13 -23.49
N GLU A 56 -8.52 -3.15 -24.27
CA GLU A 56 -9.92 -3.10 -24.73
C GLU A 56 -10.25 -4.29 -25.64
N ARG A 57 -9.38 -4.58 -26.61
CA ARG A 57 -9.54 -5.74 -27.50
C ARG A 57 -9.47 -7.07 -26.74
N GLU A 58 -8.75 -7.11 -25.63
CA GLU A 58 -8.69 -8.26 -24.71
C GLU A 58 -9.89 -8.31 -23.75
N GLY A 59 -10.78 -7.31 -23.77
CA GLY A 59 -11.95 -7.22 -22.89
C GLY A 59 -11.61 -6.89 -21.44
N LEU A 60 -10.41 -6.36 -21.17
CA LEU A 60 -9.93 -6.02 -19.83
C LEU A 60 -10.29 -4.58 -19.42
N VAL A 61 -10.53 -3.71 -20.39
CA VAL A 61 -11.05 -2.36 -20.16
C VAL A 61 -12.21 -2.09 -21.10
N LEU A 62 -13.06 -1.15 -20.70
CA LEU A 62 -14.08 -0.55 -21.54
C LEU A 62 -13.67 0.88 -21.86
N ARG A 63 -13.86 1.26 -23.11
CA ARG A 63 -13.73 2.64 -23.57
C ARG A 63 -15.11 3.28 -23.63
N ARG A 64 -15.22 4.52 -23.17
CA ARG A 64 -16.41 5.34 -23.32
C ARG A 64 -16.05 6.69 -23.91
N SER A 65 -16.94 7.23 -24.73
CA SER A 65 -16.85 8.61 -25.20
C SER A 65 -16.95 9.58 -24.01
N GLY A 66 -16.17 10.65 -24.04
CA GLY A 66 -16.19 11.69 -23.02
C GLY A 66 -17.55 12.36 -22.86
N PHE A 67 -17.88 12.75 -21.62
CA PHE A 67 -19.11 13.46 -21.26
C PHE A 67 -19.05 14.98 -21.57
N GLY A 68 -18.42 15.37 -22.68
CA GLY A 68 -18.17 16.76 -23.08
C GLY A 68 -16.89 17.36 -22.50
N GLY A 69 -16.41 18.47 -23.09
CA GLY A 69 -15.15 19.14 -22.75
C GLY A 69 -13.96 18.67 -23.60
N ASP A 70 -12.73 18.92 -23.12
CA ASP A 70 -11.48 18.58 -23.82
C ASP A 70 -11.12 17.09 -23.76
N VAL A 71 -11.73 16.34 -22.82
CA VAL A 71 -11.48 14.91 -22.65
C VAL A 71 -12.33 14.12 -23.64
N ARG A 72 -11.64 13.46 -24.58
CA ARG A 72 -12.32 12.71 -25.65
C ARG A 72 -12.84 11.36 -25.17
N GLU A 73 -12.18 10.73 -24.21
CA GLU A 73 -12.38 9.31 -23.88
C GLU A 73 -12.09 9.01 -22.41
N TYR A 74 -12.84 8.05 -21.87
CA TYR A 74 -12.62 7.50 -20.54
C TYR A 74 -12.49 5.98 -20.60
N TRP A 75 -11.68 5.45 -19.68
CA TRP A 75 -11.36 4.04 -19.56
C TRP A 75 -11.78 3.54 -18.18
N GLY A 76 -12.42 2.37 -18.14
CA GLY A 76 -12.79 1.67 -16.91
C GLY A 76 -12.39 0.21 -17.01
N ALA A 77 -11.91 -0.39 -15.92
CA ALA A 77 -11.57 -1.81 -15.91
C ALA A 77 -12.85 -2.66 -15.89
N THR A 78 -12.86 -3.73 -16.67
CA THR A 78 -13.89 -4.76 -16.56
C THR A 78 -13.63 -5.64 -15.35
N HIS A 79 -14.62 -6.45 -14.97
CA HIS A 79 -14.44 -7.53 -13.99
C HIS A 79 -13.26 -8.45 -14.38
N THR A 80 -13.23 -8.87 -15.66
CA THR A 80 -12.11 -9.64 -16.22
C THR A 80 -10.78 -8.90 -16.14
N GLY A 81 -10.76 -7.58 -16.36
CA GLY A 81 -9.56 -6.74 -16.21
C GLY A 81 -9.02 -6.73 -14.79
N LYS A 82 -9.91 -6.59 -13.80
CA LYS A 82 -9.54 -6.66 -12.38
C LYS A 82 -9.02 -8.05 -12.00
N ILE A 83 -9.64 -9.13 -12.50
CA ILE A 83 -9.12 -10.51 -12.35
C ILE A 83 -7.72 -10.65 -12.98
N ALA A 84 -7.53 -10.15 -14.20
CA ALA A 84 -6.25 -10.24 -14.90
C ALA A 84 -5.15 -9.50 -14.14
N ARG A 85 -5.47 -8.35 -13.55
CA ARG A 85 -4.56 -7.62 -12.68
C ARG A 85 -4.21 -8.39 -11.41
N GLU A 86 -5.20 -8.95 -10.69
CA GLU A 86 -4.91 -9.77 -9.51
C GLU A 86 -4.08 -11.01 -9.86
N ALA A 87 -4.36 -11.65 -10.99
CA ALA A 87 -3.55 -12.77 -11.46
C ALA A 87 -2.10 -12.34 -11.71
N ARG A 88 -1.90 -11.19 -12.35
CA ARG A 88 -0.58 -10.63 -12.60
C ARG A 88 0.17 -10.28 -11.32
N TRP A 89 -0.52 -9.74 -10.31
CA TRP A 89 0.08 -9.44 -9.01
C TRP A 89 0.48 -10.70 -8.24
N GLN A 90 -0.30 -11.78 -8.34
CA GLN A 90 0.09 -13.08 -7.78
C GLN A 90 1.34 -13.64 -8.48
N GLU A 91 1.43 -13.56 -9.82
CA GLU A 91 2.63 -13.97 -10.57
C GLU A 91 3.89 -13.19 -10.13
N ARG A 92 3.72 -11.92 -9.77
CA ARG A 92 4.82 -11.05 -9.30
C ARG A 92 5.13 -11.20 -7.80
N GLY A 93 4.45 -12.12 -7.09
CA GLY A 93 4.67 -12.33 -5.66
C GLY A 93 4.13 -11.22 -4.76
N ARG A 94 3.24 -10.35 -5.26
CA ARG A 94 2.61 -9.24 -4.51
C ARG A 94 1.40 -9.67 -3.68
N ARG A 95 1.17 -10.97 -3.57
CA ARG A 95 0.06 -11.60 -2.84
C ARG A 95 0.58 -12.80 -2.11
N HIS A 96 -0.15 -13.25 -1.09
CA HIS A 96 0.20 -14.46 -0.39
C HIS A 96 0.03 -15.65 -1.37
N PRO A 97 1.02 -16.56 -1.48
CA PRO A 97 1.00 -17.62 -2.48
C PRO A 97 -0.21 -18.54 -2.32
N THR A 98 -0.74 -18.70 -1.11
CA THR A 98 -1.92 -19.54 -0.87
C THR A 98 -3.16 -19.09 -1.63
N LEU A 99 -3.26 -17.81 -2.00
CA LEU A 99 -4.35 -17.29 -2.83
C LEU A 99 -4.34 -17.89 -4.25
N SER A 100 -3.19 -18.37 -4.71
CA SER A 100 -2.98 -18.97 -6.04
C SER A 100 -2.83 -20.49 -6.02
N THR A 101 -2.52 -21.08 -4.86
CA THR A 101 -2.32 -22.53 -4.75
C THR A 101 -3.64 -23.26 -4.57
N GLN A 102 -3.82 -24.40 -5.23
CA GLN A 102 -4.98 -25.29 -5.05
C GLN A 102 -4.99 -26.04 -3.70
N VAL A 103 -4.16 -25.62 -2.75
CA VAL A 103 -4.01 -26.28 -1.43
C VAL A 103 -5.08 -25.79 -0.45
N ALA A 104 -5.50 -24.53 -0.58
CA ALA A 104 -6.54 -23.95 0.27
C ALA A 104 -7.94 -24.21 -0.30
N SER A 105 -8.92 -24.44 0.57
CA SER A 105 -10.32 -24.51 0.14
C SER A 105 -10.83 -23.11 -0.26
N ALA A 106 -11.77 -23.05 -1.19
CA ALA A 106 -12.40 -21.77 -1.57
C ALA A 106 -13.06 -21.07 -0.37
N GLU A 107 -13.59 -21.85 0.58
CA GLU A 107 -14.17 -21.35 1.82
C GLU A 107 -13.12 -20.68 2.71
N ASP A 108 -11.97 -21.33 2.92
CA ASP A 108 -10.87 -20.78 3.73
C ASP A 108 -10.32 -19.49 3.11
N LEU A 109 -10.16 -19.46 1.79
CA LEU A 109 -9.76 -18.27 1.04
C LEU A 109 -10.79 -17.15 1.17
N ALA A 110 -12.08 -17.46 1.07
CA ALA A 110 -13.14 -16.47 1.21
C ALA A 110 -13.16 -15.86 2.62
N ILE A 111 -13.02 -16.68 3.67
CA ILE A 111 -12.95 -16.18 5.05
C ILE A 111 -11.72 -15.28 5.24
N ALA A 112 -10.56 -15.68 4.71
CA ALA A 112 -9.33 -14.87 4.80
C ALA A 112 -9.44 -13.54 4.04
N LEU A 113 -10.07 -13.55 2.87
CA LEU A 113 -10.32 -12.33 2.08
C LEU A 113 -11.32 -11.41 2.77
N ILE A 114 -12.42 -11.95 3.32
CA ILE A 114 -13.40 -11.16 4.08
C ILE A 114 -12.76 -10.60 5.36
N ALA A 115 -11.90 -11.36 6.03
CA ALA A 115 -11.13 -10.87 7.18
C ALA A 115 -10.25 -9.67 6.81
N SER A 116 -9.66 -9.67 5.61
CA SER A 116 -8.78 -8.59 5.14
C SER A 116 -9.50 -7.28 4.83
N GLY A 117 -10.82 -7.30 4.60
CA GLY A 117 -11.55 -6.12 4.12
C GLY A 117 -11.07 -5.58 2.77
N GLY A 118 -10.28 -6.35 2.01
CA GLY A 118 -9.66 -5.90 0.77
C GLY A 118 -8.31 -5.20 0.94
N GLU A 119 -7.77 -5.19 2.15
CA GLU A 119 -6.52 -4.52 2.51
C GLU A 119 -5.36 -5.50 2.70
N GLU A 120 -4.13 -5.04 2.50
CA GLU A 120 -2.91 -5.84 2.73
C GLU A 120 -2.56 -5.94 4.22
N LEU A 121 -3.07 -5.02 5.04
CA LEU A 121 -2.87 -5.00 6.50
C LEU A 121 -4.20 -5.24 7.23
N ASP A 122 -4.15 -6.10 8.24
CA ASP A 122 -5.21 -6.42 9.19
C ASP A 122 -5.36 -5.26 10.20
N LEU A 123 -5.73 -4.10 9.65
CA LEU A 123 -6.14 -2.92 10.40
C LEU A 123 -7.65 -3.03 10.66
N PRO A 124 -8.17 -2.51 11.79
CA PRO A 124 -9.60 -2.39 11.99
C PRO A 124 -10.16 -1.35 11.01
N THR A 125 -10.43 -1.77 9.78
CA THR A 125 -11.10 -0.97 8.76
C THR A 125 -12.59 -1.31 8.79
N GLY A 126 -13.42 -0.28 8.86
CA GLY A 126 -14.89 -0.42 8.78
C GLY A 126 -15.40 -0.61 7.35
N SER A 127 -14.50 -0.84 6.37
CA SER A 127 -14.85 -0.86 4.95
C SER A 127 -15.51 -2.17 4.50
N GLY A 128 -15.19 -3.31 5.14
CA GLY A 128 -15.68 -4.62 4.72
C GLY A 128 -15.34 -4.96 3.25
N LEU A 129 -15.76 -6.13 2.78
CA LEU A 129 -15.47 -6.58 1.41
C LEU A 129 -16.77 -6.74 0.61
N THR A 130 -16.87 -6.24 -0.63
CA THR A 130 -18.08 -6.51 -1.43
C THR A 130 -18.07 -7.91 -2.05
N ASP A 131 -19.25 -8.46 -2.38
CA ASP A 131 -19.39 -9.72 -3.12
C ASP A 131 -18.62 -9.69 -4.47
N THR A 132 -18.68 -8.57 -5.20
CA THR A 132 -17.92 -8.37 -6.44
C THR A 132 -16.42 -8.39 -6.19
N THR A 133 -15.92 -7.68 -5.17
CA THR A 133 -14.48 -7.69 -4.81
C THR A 133 -14.01 -9.11 -4.46
N LEU A 134 -14.80 -9.85 -3.69
CA LEU A 134 -14.51 -11.24 -3.34
C LEU A 134 -14.39 -12.12 -4.58
N SER A 135 -15.33 -11.99 -5.53
CA SER A 135 -15.31 -12.77 -6.78
C SER A 135 -14.07 -12.51 -7.63
N ILE A 136 -13.54 -11.28 -7.62
CA ILE A 136 -12.32 -10.89 -8.34
C ILE A 136 -11.11 -11.61 -7.73
N TYR A 137 -10.93 -11.55 -6.41
CA TYR A 137 -9.80 -12.18 -5.73
C TYR A 137 -9.81 -13.71 -5.86
N LEU A 138 -10.99 -14.31 -5.81
CA LEU A 138 -11.19 -15.75 -6.04
C LEU A 138 -11.15 -16.14 -7.53
N ARG A 139 -11.03 -15.16 -8.43
CA ARG A 139 -11.00 -15.34 -9.89
C ARG A 139 -12.22 -16.08 -10.44
N HIS A 140 -13.38 -15.89 -9.83
CA HIS A 140 -14.63 -16.45 -10.35
C HIS A 140 -15.12 -15.63 -11.54
N PRO A 141 -15.30 -16.20 -12.73
CA PRO A 141 -15.82 -15.46 -13.88
C PRO A 141 -17.31 -15.08 -13.75
N ASN A 142 -17.98 -15.53 -12.67
CA ASN A 142 -19.40 -15.40 -12.45
C ASN A 142 -19.68 -15.16 -10.95
N GLU A 143 -20.39 -14.06 -10.64
CA GLU A 143 -20.74 -13.63 -9.28
C GLU A 143 -21.64 -14.64 -8.53
N THR A 144 -22.42 -15.46 -9.23
CA THR A 144 -23.34 -16.44 -8.59
C THR A 144 -22.63 -17.54 -7.80
N ALA A 145 -21.42 -17.92 -8.20
CA ALA A 145 -20.63 -18.92 -7.46
C ALA A 145 -20.13 -18.36 -6.13
N SER A 146 -19.68 -17.09 -6.14
CA SER A 146 -19.31 -16.36 -4.93
C SER A 146 -20.52 -16.14 -4.02
N GLU A 147 -21.66 -15.78 -4.59
CA GLU A 147 -22.90 -15.56 -3.84
C GLU A 147 -23.36 -16.83 -3.10
N ALA A 148 -23.34 -18.00 -3.77
CA ALA A 148 -23.71 -19.27 -3.14
C ALA A 148 -22.81 -19.60 -1.94
N MET A 149 -21.50 -19.43 -2.10
CA MET A 149 -20.54 -19.65 -1.02
C MET A 149 -20.72 -18.67 0.14
N VAL A 150 -20.97 -17.39 -0.15
CA VAL A 150 -21.25 -16.38 0.88
C VAL A 150 -22.53 -16.73 1.64
N ASN A 151 -23.58 -17.16 0.95
CA ASN A 151 -24.82 -17.58 1.60
C ASN A 151 -24.61 -18.80 2.50
N GLU A 152 -23.74 -19.74 2.12
CA GLU A 152 -23.35 -20.86 2.99
C GLU A 152 -22.59 -20.40 4.24
N LEU A 153 -21.62 -19.48 4.08
CA LEU A 153 -20.88 -18.89 5.20
C LEU A 153 -21.78 -18.09 6.16
N ILE A 154 -22.80 -17.42 5.63
CA ILE A 154 -23.84 -16.74 6.42
C ILE A 154 -24.69 -17.78 7.17
N ALA A 155 -25.10 -18.86 6.52
CA ALA A 155 -25.87 -19.94 7.16
C ALA A 155 -25.07 -20.63 8.29
N LYS A 156 -23.74 -20.73 8.14
CA LYS A 156 -22.81 -21.20 9.17
C LYS A 156 -22.59 -20.17 10.30
N GLY A 157 -23.10 -18.94 10.16
CA GLY A 157 -22.94 -17.86 11.14
C GLY A 157 -21.53 -17.25 11.18
N LEU A 158 -20.70 -17.51 10.17
CA LEU A 158 -19.31 -17.03 10.11
C LEU A 158 -19.20 -15.65 9.46
N VAL A 159 -20.06 -15.36 8.49
CA VAL A 159 -20.08 -14.10 7.75
C VAL A 159 -21.44 -13.42 7.95
N ARG A 160 -21.46 -12.10 7.85
CA ARG A 160 -22.69 -11.31 7.72
C ARG A 160 -22.54 -10.27 6.62
N ARG A 161 -23.67 -9.80 6.10
CA ARG A 161 -23.76 -8.60 5.27
C ARG A 161 -24.06 -7.41 6.18
N GLU A 162 -23.18 -6.43 6.19
CA GLU A 162 -23.36 -5.12 6.80
C GLU A 162 -23.74 -4.10 5.72
N ASP A 163 -24.39 -3.02 6.17
CA ASP A 163 -24.92 -1.90 5.39
C ASP A 163 -26.12 -2.25 4.48
N GLU A 164 -27.31 -1.79 4.90
CA GLU A 164 -28.53 -1.77 4.10
C GLU A 164 -28.60 -0.48 3.25
N ASP A 165 -28.71 -0.65 1.94
CA ASP A 165 -29.60 0.02 0.97
C ASP A 165 -29.91 1.55 1.11
N LEU A 166 -29.02 2.32 1.73
CA LEU A 166 -28.99 3.77 1.55
C LEU A 166 -28.25 4.04 0.23
N MET A 167 -29.02 4.20 -0.85
CA MET A 167 -28.57 4.63 -2.19
C MET A 167 -28.02 3.53 -3.13
N ASN A 168 -28.52 2.28 -3.09
CA ASN A 168 -28.02 1.17 -3.92
C ASN A 168 -26.52 0.87 -3.73
N TRP A 169 -25.99 1.12 -2.52
CA TRP A 169 -24.60 0.74 -2.23
C TRP A 169 -24.50 -0.78 -2.06
N PRO A 170 -23.42 -1.41 -2.55
CA PRO A 170 -23.24 -2.85 -2.43
C PRO A 170 -23.07 -3.24 -0.95
N PHE A 171 -23.68 -4.37 -0.58
CA PHE A 171 -23.49 -4.95 0.75
C PHE A 171 -22.01 -5.22 1.03
N ARG A 172 -21.62 -4.99 2.28
CA ARG A 172 -20.26 -5.29 2.76
C ARG A 172 -20.27 -6.56 3.56
N LEU A 173 -19.45 -7.51 3.16
CA LEU A 173 -19.18 -8.74 3.89
C LEU A 173 -18.24 -8.43 5.04
N THR A 174 -18.62 -8.90 6.22
CA THR A 174 -17.76 -8.86 7.41
C THR A 174 -17.84 -10.18 8.15
N LEU A 175 -16.78 -10.51 8.90
CA LEU A 175 -16.81 -11.66 9.78
C LEU A 175 -17.65 -11.35 11.03
N THR A 176 -18.45 -12.33 11.45
CA THR A 176 -19.10 -12.29 12.77
C THR A 176 -18.06 -12.51 13.88
N ALA A 177 -18.47 -12.47 15.15
CA ALA A 177 -17.60 -12.84 16.26
C ALA A 177 -17.10 -14.30 16.15
N ASP A 178 -17.97 -15.22 15.69
CA ASP A 178 -17.61 -16.61 15.44
C ASP A 178 -16.73 -16.77 14.21
N GLY A 179 -17.02 -16.04 13.13
CA GLY A 179 -16.15 -15.97 11.96
C GLY A 179 -14.75 -15.51 12.30
N ARG A 180 -14.60 -14.44 13.11
CA ARG A 180 -13.28 -13.97 13.57
C ARG A 180 -12.55 -14.99 14.43
N ARG A 181 -13.26 -15.70 15.31
CA ARG A 181 -12.68 -16.79 16.10
C ARG A 181 -12.21 -17.94 15.21
N HIS A 182 -13.03 -18.33 14.23
CA HIS A 182 -12.69 -19.37 13.27
C HIS A 182 -11.49 -18.98 12.41
N TYR A 183 -11.49 -17.75 11.86
CA TYR A 183 -10.37 -17.19 11.11
C TYR A 183 -9.05 -17.27 11.91
N ALA A 184 -9.03 -16.73 13.13
CA ALA A 184 -7.82 -16.67 13.94
C ALA A 184 -7.30 -18.04 14.39
N ARG A 185 -8.20 -19.00 14.69
CA ARG A 185 -7.82 -20.31 15.25
C ARG A 185 -7.53 -21.36 14.19
N GLU A 186 -8.28 -21.34 13.10
CA GLU A 186 -8.29 -22.42 12.11
C GLU A 186 -7.66 -21.98 10.79
N ILE A 187 -8.06 -20.81 10.29
CA ILE A 187 -7.67 -20.36 8.94
C ILE A 187 -6.25 -19.81 8.92
N VAL A 188 -5.90 -18.93 9.86
CA VAL A 188 -4.55 -18.32 9.94
C VAL A 188 -3.46 -19.39 9.97
N PRO A 189 -3.50 -20.41 10.88
CA PRO A 189 -2.46 -21.44 10.89
C PRO A 189 -2.47 -22.32 9.64
N ARG A 190 -3.65 -22.69 9.13
CA ARG A 190 -3.79 -23.58 7.96
C ARG A 190 -3.27 -22.94 6.69
N LEU A 191 -3.51 -21.64 6.52
CA LEU A 191 -3.03 -20.87 5.38
C LEU A 191 -1.61 -20.30 5.59
N GLY A 192 -1.01 -20.49 6.77
CA GLY A 192 0.32 -19.97 7.09
C GLY A 192 0.39 -18.45 7.10
N LEU A 193 -0.73 -17.76 7.38
CA LEU A 193 -0.79 -16.30 7.40
C LEU A 193 0.00 -15.76 8.61
N GLN A 194 0.58 -14.58 8.44
CA GLN A 194 1.36 -13.91 9.49
C GLN A 194 0.78 -12.53 9.80
N PRO A 195 -0.31 -12.45 10.60
CA PRO A 195 -0.87 -11.17 11.02
C PRO A 195 0.22 -10.24 11.62
N PRO A 196 0.16 -8.91 11.36
CA PRO A 196 -0.98 -8.20 10.78
C PRO A 196 -1.04 -8.25 9.24
N ALA A 197 -0.16 -8.97 8.54
CA ALA A 197 -0.29 -9.13 7.10
C ALA A 197 -1.49 -10.02 6.76
N THR A 198 -2.28 -9.62 5.77
CA THR A 198 -3.43 -10.40 5.29
C THR A 198 -3.02 -11.33 4.13
N ILE A 199 -3.97 -12.10 3.60
CA ILE A 199 -3.76 -12.91 2.39
C ILE A 199 -3.45 -12.05 1.14
N LEU A 200 -3.73 -10.75 1.19
CA LEU A 200 -3.44 -9.81 0.11
C LEU A 200 -2.04 -9.20 0.20
N ALA A 201 -1.32 -9.39 1.30
CA ALA A 201 0.07 -8.96 1.41
C ALA A 201 1.04 -9.94 0.71
N PRO A 202 2.20 -9.48 0.22
CA PRO A 202 3.30 -10.36 -0.16
C PRO A 202 3.80 -11.18 1.04
N THR A 203 4.35 -12.37 0.79
CA THR A 203 4.91 -13.24 1.86
C THR A 203 6.25 -12.77 2.38
N THR A 204 7.06 -12.17 1.51
CA THR A 204 8.24 -11.43 1.90
C THR A 204 7.85 -9.97 2.05
N PRO A 205 7.87 -9.39 3.26
CA PRO A 205 7.75 -7.95 3.40
C PRO A 205 8.82 -7.27 2.53
N GLU A 206 8.44 -6.16 1.91
CA GLU A 206 9.40 -5.36 1.14
C GLU A 206 10.62 -5.07 2.02
N PRO A 207 11.84 -5.30 1.53
CA PRO A 207 13.03 -5.05 2.32
C PRO A 207 13.01 -3.59 2.77
N VAL A 208 13.15 -3.39 4.08
CA VAL A 208 13.21 -2.03 4.63
C VAL A 208 14.46 -1.36 4.02
N PRO A 209 14.33 -0.15 3.44
CA PRO A 209 15.39 0.47 2.65
C PRO A 209 16.50 1.08 3.54
N PHE A 210 16.92 0.38 4.60
CA PHE A 210 18.03 0.82 5.46
C PHE A 210 19.35 0.89 4.70
N ASP A 211 19.52 0.07 3.66
CA ASP A 211 20.71 0.11 2.80
C ASP A 211 20.79 1.42 1.98
N ASP A 212 19.63 1.99 1.63
CA ASP A 212 19.54 3.26 0.88
C ASP A 212 19.78 4.49 1.77
N LEU A 213 19.82 4.30 3.09
CA LEU A 213 20.16 5.36 4.03
C LEU A 213 21.65 5.69 4.05
N GLY A 214 22.51 4.97 3.29
CA GLY A 214 23.95 5.23 3.27
C GLY A 214 24.63 5.06 4.64
N LEU A 215 24.06 4.24 5.51
CA LEU A 215 24.62 3.86 6.80
C LEU A 215 25.76 2.85 6.60
N GLU A 216 26.60 2.67 7.63
CA GLU A 216 27.54 1.53 7.63
C GLU A 216 26.77 0.20 7.55
N SER A 217 27.30 -0.79 6.83
CA SER A 217 26.57 -2.02 6.51
C SER A 217 26.14 -2.81 7.76
N ASN A 218 26.99 -2.87 8.78
CA ASN A 218 26.70 -3.48 10.08
C ASN A 218 25.53 -2.78 10.80
N LEU A 219 25.40 -1.46 10.64
CA LEU A 219 24.33 -0.66 11.22
C LEU A 219 23.02 -0.89 10.47
N ALA A 220 23.06 -0.87 9.14
CA ALA A 220 21.90 -1.20 8.30
C ALA A 220 21.36 -2.62 8.63
N ASP A 221 22.24 -3.61 8.77
CA ASP A 221 21.88 -4.97 9.17
C ASP A 221 21.23 -5.01 10.57
N ASN A 222 21.77 -4.25 11.53
CA ASN A 222 21.21 -4.18 12.88
C ASN A 222 19.81 -3.56 12.89
N LEU A 223 19.59 -2.50 12.10
CA LEU A 223 18.29 -1.85 11.98
C LEU A 223 17.28 -2.76 11.30
N ARG A 224 17.67 -3.51 10.27
CA ARG A 224 16.83 -4.50 9.61
C ARG A 224 16.37 -5.57 10.61
N TYR A 225 17.29 -6.13 11.38
CA TYR A 225 16.98 -7.09 12.43
C TYR A 225 15.99 -6.52 13.47
N ARG A 226 16.24 -5.30 13.96
CA ARG A 226 15.35 -4.65 14.94
C ARG A 226 13.97 -4.37 14.37
N TRP A 227 13.88 -3.98 13.10
CA TRP A 227 12.61 -3.76 12.43
C TRP A 227 11.80 -5.06 12.32
N GLU A 228 12.45 -6.15 11.91
CA GLU A 228 11.81 -7.47 11.85
C GLU A 228 11.32 -7.94 13.23
N GLU A 229 12.09 -7.71 14.30
CA GLU A 229 11.66 -7.98 15.68
C GLU A 229 10.49 -7.08 16.10
N ALA A 230 10.50 -5.80 15.73
CA ALA A 230 9.41 -4.86 16.02
C ALA A 230 8.11 -5.28 15.31
N ALA A 231 8.23 -5.72 14.05
CA ALA A 231 7.13 -6.27 13.27
C ALA A 231 6.59 -7.58 13.89
N ARG A 232 7.47 -8.47 14.37
CA ARG A 232 7.07 -9.68 15.10
C ARG A 232 6.34 -9.36 16.41
N CYS A 233 6.84 -8.40 17.18
CA CYS A 233 6.17 -7.92 18.40
C CYS A 233 4.80 -7.33 18.09
N THR A 234 4.68 -6.58 16.98
CA THR A 234 3.42 -6.04 16.47
C THR A 234 2.43 -7.15 16.15
N GLY A 235 2.85 -8.17 15.39
CA GLY A 235 2.02 -9.34 15.07
C GLY A 235 1.58 -10.13 16.30
N ALA A 236 2.45 -10.23 17.31
CA ALA A 236 2.13 -10.85 18.60
C ALA A 236 1.26 -9.98 19.53
N ARG A 237 0.86 -8.77 19.09
CA ARG A 237 0.15 -7.75 19.90
C ARG A 237 0.91 -7.33 21.16
N ALA A 238 2.24 -7.49 21.16
CA ALA A 238 3.15 -7.01 22.19
C ALA A 238 3.50 -5.54 21.92
N TRP A 239 2.50 -4.67 21.92
CA TRP A 239 2.60 -3.27 21.46
C TRP A 239 3.72 -2.50 22.14
N LEU A 240 3.88 -2.65 23.46
CA LEU A 240 4.94 -1.96 24.19
C LEU A 240 6.34 -2.36 23.72
N ALA A 241 6.57 -3.66 23.44
CA ALA A 241 7.84 -4.15 22.93
C ALA A 241 8.10 -3.66 21.50
N ALA A 242 7.06 -3.67 20.65
CA ALA A 242 7.14 -3.12 19.31
C ALA A 242 7.50 -1.62 19.33
N THR A 243 6.81 -0.83 20.16
CA THR A 243 7.09 0.61 20.31
C THR A 243 8.51 0.88 20.77
N ALA A 244 9.02 0.11 21.75
CA ALA A 244 10.39 0.27 22.22
C ALA A 244 11.42 -0.01 21.10
N LEU A 245 11.19 -1.05 20.29
CA LEU A 245 12.07 -1.39 19.17
C LEU A 245 12.03 -0.31 18.07
N TYR A 246 10.84 0.16 17.67
CA TYR A 246 10.70 1.25 16.70
C TYR A 246 11.34 2.55 17.19
N ALA A 247 11.15 2.90 18.47
CA ALA A 247 11.83 4.04 19.07
C ALA A 247 13.35 3.89 18.95
N SER A 248 13.90 2.73 19.34
CA SER A 248 15.35 2.48 19.27
C SER A 248 15.93 2.59 17.85
N ILE A 249 15.14 2.30 16.81
CA ILE A 249 15.54 2.49 15.41
C ILE A 249 15.65 3.98 15.09
N LEU A 250 14.64 4.77 15.48
CA LEU A 250 14.64 6.22 15.32
C LEU A 250 15.78 6.89 16.08
N GLU A 251 16.07 6.44 17.30
CA GLU A 251 17.17 6.99 18.11
C GLU A 251 18.56 6.78 17.47
N VAL A 252 18.70 5.78 16.60
CA VAL A 252 19.95 5.50 15.88
C VAL A 252 19.98 6.23 14.54
N VAL A 253 18.89 6.16 13.77
CA VAL A 253 18.84 6.71 12.40
C VAL A 253 18.81 8.24 12.41
N LEU A 254 18.03 8.86 13.31
CA LEU A 254 17.85 10.30 13.29
C LEU A 254 19.14 11.07 13.57
N PRO A 255 19.93 10.77 14.62
CA PRO A 255 21.17 11.50 14.86
C PRO A 255 22.20 11.32 13.75
N ASP A 256 22.35 10.09 13.21
CA ASP A 256 23.25 9.85 12.08
C ASP A 256 22.85 10.70 10.88
N TRP A 257 21.57 10.68 10.51
CA TRP A 257 21.06 11.44 9.37
C TRP A 257 21.24 12.95 9.55
N LEU A 258 20.92 13.48 10.73
CA LEU A 258 21.08 14.90 11.07
C LEU A 258 22.56 15.32 11.07
N SER A 259 23.47 14.44 11.48
CA SER A 259 24.90 14.74 11.55
C SER A 259 25.54 14.97 10.17
N ARG A 260 24.98 14.39 9.10
CA ARG A 260 25.50 14.50 7.73
C ARG A 260 25.40 15.92 7.16
N ASP A 261 24.48 16.72 7.67
CA ASP A 261 24.35 18.15 7.34
C ASP A 261 24.01 18.94 8.61
N ILE A 262 24.94 18.88 9.57
CA ILE A 262 24.77 19.42 10.92
C ILE A 262 24.47 20.93 10.93
N GLU A 263 25.03 21.68 10.00
CA GLU A 263 24.83 23.13 9.91
C GLU A 263 23.39 23.45 9.48
N ARG A 264 22.87 22.73 8.49
CA ARG A 264 21.47 22.89 8.07
C ARG A 264 20.50 22.39 9.13
N ALA A 265 20.82 21.31 9.83
CA ALA A 265 20.03 20.81 10.94
C ALA A 265 19.94 21.85 12.07
N LYS A 266 21.06 22.49 12.45
CA LYS A 266 21.08 23.56 13.45
C LYS A 266 20.39 24.85 13.00
N ALA A 267 20.35 25.12 11.70
CA ALA A 267 19.66 26.27 11.14
C ALA A 267 18.14 26.09 11.01
N ALA A 268 17.62 24.86 11.19
CA ALA A 268 16.19 24.59 11.13
C ALA A 268 15.42 25.36 12.22
N VAL A 269 14.20 25.80 11.89
CA VAL A 269 13.33 26.54 12.84
C VAL A 269 13.01 25.70 14.07
N ALA A 270 12.72 24.41 13.85
CA ALA A 270 12.43 23.44 14.89
C ALA A 270 13.68 22.90 15.63
N ALA A 271 14.88 23.42 15.37
CA ALA A 271 16.08 22.99 16.08
C ALA A 271 15.94 23.28 17.60
N PRO A 272 16.15 22.27 18.48
CA PRO A 272 16.03 22.43 19.92
C PRO A 272 16.92 23.55 20.46
N ARG A 273 16.37 24.44 21.27
CA ARG A 273 17.12 25.57 21.87
C ARG A 273 17.07 25.53 23.38
N ASP A 274 18.18 25.89 24.00
CA ASP A 274 18.21 26.13 25.43
C ASP A 274 17.33 27.34 25.78
N ARG A 275 16.36 27.14 26.68
CA ARG A 275 15.36 28.18 26.99
C ARG A 275 15.97 29.46 27.58
N ARG A 276 17.13 29.36 28.24
CA ARG A 276 17.76 30.49 28.93
C ARG A 276 18.64 31.32 28.00
N SER A 277 19.43 30.65 27.16
CA SER A 277 20.40 31.26 26.26
C SER A 277 19.89 31.43 24.84
N GLN A 278 18.77 30.79 24.48
CA GLN A 278 18.19 30.72 23.13
C GLN A 278 19.14 30.12 22.07
N GLN A 279 20.25 29.54 22.51
CA GLN A 279 21.21 28.86 21.65
C GLN A 279 20.72 27.46 21.31
N VAL A 280 21.02 27.01 20.08
CA VAL A 280 20.69 25.66 19.63
C VAL A 280 21.49 24.65 20.45
N LEU A 281 20.80 23.62 20.95
CA LEU A 281 21.42 22.54 21.72
C LEU A 281 22.37 21.73 20.82
N PRO A 282 23.44 21.15 21.39
CA PRO A 282 24.26 20.17 20.67
C PRO A 282 23.41 18.94 20.32
N LEU A 283 23.65 18.31 19.18
CA LEU A 283 22.80 17.24 18.62
C LEU A 283 22.62 16.07 19.59
N GLU A 284 23.65 15.76 20.38
CA GLU A 284 23.67 14.70 21.40
C GLU A 284 22.70 14.98 22.56
N ALA A 285 22.29 16.24 22.73
CA ALA A 285 21.34 16.68 23.75
C ALA A 285 19.93 16.89 23.17
N TRP A 286 19.68 16.53 21.91
CA TRP A 286 18.36 16.64 21.30
C TRP A 286 17.45 15.55 21.89
N PRO A 287 16.39 15.92 22.62
CA PRO A 287 15.58 14.95 23.34
C PRO A 287 14.65 14.22 22.38
N LEU A 288 14.84 12.92 22.14
CA LEU A 288 14.05 12.13 21.18
C LEU A 288 12.59 11.91 21.61
N GLY A 289 12.24 12.26 22.86
CA GLY A 289 10.91 12.10 23.43
C GLY A 289 10.46 13.21 24.37
N ALA A 290 10.99 14.44 24.24
CA ALA A 290 10.46 15.53 25.07
C ALA A 290 9.09 15.97 24.54
N ALA A 291 8.08 15.82 25.40
CA ALA A 291 6.76 16.46 25.30
C ALA A 291 6.85 17.99 25.45
N ASP A 292 7.75 18.62 24.69
CA ASP A 292 7.80 20.07 24.55
C ASP A 292 7.02 20.42 23.28
N GLU A 293 6.02 21.30 23.40
CA GLU A 293 5.04 21.64 22.34
C GLU A 293 5.66 22.25 21.06
N ASN A 294 6.99 22.36 20.99
CA ASN A 294 7.73 23.04 19.93
C ASN A 294 8.80 22.16 19.24
N LEU A 295 8.94 20.88 19.61
CA LEU A 295 9.90 19.99 18.96
C LEU A 295 9.21 19.05 17.98
N ASP A 296 9.20 19.43 16.70
CA ASP A 296 8.80 18.53 15.61
C ASP A 296 10.05 18.04 14.87
N TYR A 297 10.56 16.87 15.28
CA TYR A 297 11.66 16.19 14.57
C TYR A 297 11.34 15.96 13.09
N LEU A 298 10.07 15.77 12.74
CA LEU A 298 9.65 15.56 11.35
C LEU A 298 9.79 16.85 10.54
N GLU A 299 9.65 18.02 11.15
CA GLU A 299 9.89 19.30 10.48
C GLU A 299 11.38 19.49 10.16
N VAL A 300 12.29 19.16 11.09
CA VAL A 300 13.74 19.22 10.84
C VAL A 300 14.14 18.24 9.73
N VAL A 301 13.62 17.01 9.76
CA VAL A 301 13.87 16.00 8.71
C VAL A 301 13.28 16.45 7.36
N HIS A 302 12.07 17.00 7.31
CA HIS A 302 11.48 17.54 6.08
C HIS A 302 12.31 18.67 5.47
N VAL A 303 12.86 19.56 6.31
CA VAL A 303 13.76 20.62 5.83
C VAL A 303 15.00 20.01 5.17
N LEU A 304 15.53 18.89 5.67
CA LEU A 304 16.72 18.24 5.11
C LEU A 304 16.43 17.42 3.84
N VAL A 305 15.27 16.76 3.76
CA VAL A 305 14.88 15.91 2.61
C VAL A 305 14.60 16.73 1.34
N ARG A 306 14.16 17.99 1.46
CA ARG A 306 14.11 18.91 0.31
C ARG A 306 15.53 19.24 -0.16
N ARG A 307 16.11 18.48 -1.10
CA ARG A 307 17.30 18.94 -1.82
C ARG A 307 17.00 20.29 -2.48
N PRO A 308 17.87 21.30 -2.39
CA PRO A 308 17.87 22.34 -3.40
C PRO A 308 18.27 21.67 -4.72
N HIS A 309 17.43 21.78 -5.75
CA HIS A 309 17.89 21.55 -7.11
C HIS A 309 19.18 22.37 -7.33
N ALA A 310 20.17 21.71 -7.91
CA ALA A 310 21.45 22.29 -8.26
C ALA A 310 21.29 23.68 -8.91
N SER A 311 21.95 24.67 -8.30
CA SER A 311 22.81 25.63 -9.00
C SER A 311 22.40 26.04 -10.42
N GLY A 312 21.41 26.94 -10.53
CA GLY A 312 21.31 27.87 -11.65
C GLY A 312 22.07 29.15 -11.32
N PRO A 313 22.81 29.78 -12.26
CA PRO A 313 23.60 30.95 -11.96
C PRO A 313 22.71 32.12 -11.58
N ALA A 314 23.10 32.82 -10.51
CA ALA A 314 22.57 34.12 -10.16
C ALA A 314 22.76 35.08 -11.33
N LEU A 315 21.65 35.51 -11.93
CA LEU A 315 21.63 36.76 -12.69
C LEU A 315 21.49 37.91 -11.69
N PHE A 316 22.63 38.52 -11.34
CA PHE A 316 22.73 39.97 -11.24
C PHE A 316 22.33 40.55 -12.61
N GLU A 317 21.67 41.70 -12.81
CA GLU A 317 21.79 43.04 -12.24
C GLU A 317 20.47 43.82 -12.48
N VAL A 318 20.02 44.62 -11.49
CA VAL A 318 19.98 46.10 -11.48
C VAL A 318 18.99 46.75 -12.47
N GLY A 319 18.00 47.40 -11.85
CA GLY A 319 17.04 48.36 -12.40
C GLY A 319 16.09 48.80 -11.29
#